data_AF-A0A8B8CAW3-F1
#
_entry.id   AF-A0A8B8CAW3-F1
#
_cell.length_a   1.000
_cell.length_b   1.000
_cell.length_c   1.000
_cell.angle_alpha   90.00
_cell.angle_beta   90.00
_cell.angle_gamma   90.00
#
_symmetry.space_group_name_H-M   'P 1'
#
loop_
_entity.id
_entity.type
_entity.pdbx_description
1 polymer ?
#
loop_
_entity_poly.entity_id
_entity_poly.type
_entity_poly.pdbx_seq_one_letter_code
_entity_poly.pdbx_strand_id
1 'polypeptide(L)'
;MDQATMTQLLEEMSAMRKLLSPQSRRSTMRMPHGMQRAVRQVIRKLQEDEETPLVLSFDRFGNNDVKMIVREVQMAYRDYNWAHGTVEEAVKRVWRNLRDEKKREENGKKEEHRKKNKMAKRTRDKLRSRENQLERDDHFSKEDKKKIKKALVPEATSPEVTDDEDDTRRVSIPFIWESSTLRDIKRDLDNGYRDALSTQSRRQRARVSASVTSVTRTPPPTFLPSWAISSTYNS
;
A
#
# COMPACT_ATOMS: atom_id res chain seq x y z
N MET A 1 -49.11 5.24 3.06
CA MET A 1 -48.01 5.08 2.09
C MET A 1 -48.11 3.64 1.61
N ASP A 2 -48.36 3.41 0.33
CA ASP A 2 -48.67 2.08 -0.19
C ASP A 2 -47.38 1.23 -0.30
N GLN A 3 -47.47 -0.10 -0.18
CA GLN A 3 -46.32 -1.00 -0.24
C GLN A 3 -45.55 -0.86 -1.56
N ALA A 4 -46.27 -0.55 -2.65
CA ALA A 4 -45.66 -0.26 -3.96
C ALA A 4 -44.78 1.00 -3.92
N THR A 5 -45.21 2.06 -3.25
CA THR A 5 -44.41 3.29 -3.12
C THR A 5 -43.19 3.11 -2.23
N MET A 6 -43.28 2.26 -1.19
CA MET A 6 -42.17 1.99 -0.28
C MET A 6 -41.11 1.08 -0.91
N THR A 7 -41.51 0.13 -1.76
CA THR A 7 -40.58 -0.73 -2.52
C THR A 7 -39.84 0.06 -3.59
N GLN A 8 -40.53 0.95 -4.31
CA GLN A 8 -39.91 1.83 -5.31
C GLN A 8 -38.88 2.79 -4.68
N LEU A 9 -39.20 3.40 -3.53
CA LEU A 9 -38.27 4.23 -2.77
C LEU A 9 -37.03 3.45 -2.28
N LEU A 10 -37.20 2.20 -1.86
CA LEU A 10 -36.08 1.34 -1.44
C LEU A 10 -35.16 0.97 -2.62
N GLU A 11 -35.73 0.77 -3.81
CA GLU A 11 -34.98 0.53 -5.04
C GLU A 11 -34.18 1.77 -5.47
N GLU A 12 -34.79 2.95 -5.45
CA GLU A 12 -34.12 4.21 -5.76
C GLU A 12 -33.00 4.54 -4.75
N MET A 13 -33.25 4.31 -3.46
CA MET A 13 -32.25 4.47 -2.41
C MET A 13 -31.10 3.47 -2.56
N SER A 14 -31.38 2.23 -2.98
CA SER A 14 -30.36 1.21 -3.30
C SER A 14 -29.51 1.62 -4.51
N ALA A 15 -30.14 2.17 -5.56
CA ALA A 15 -29.45 2.69 -6.74
C ALA A 15 -28.57 3.90 -6.40
N MET A 16 -29.07 4.85 -5.60
CA MET A 16 -28.29 5.97 -5.09
C MET A 16 -27.13 5.51 -4.19
N ARG A 17 -27.35 4.50 -3.35
CA ARG A 17 -26.30 3.92 -2.50
C ARG A 17 -25.23 3.21 -3.31
N LYS A 18 -25.57 2.56 -4.43
CA LYS A 18 -24.61 2.00 -5.39
C LYS A 18 -23.80 3.10 -6.07
N LEU A 19 -24.44 4.18 -6.52
CA LEU A 19 -23.77 5.34 -7.14
C LEU A 19 -22.81 6.05 -6.15
N LEU A 20 -23.22 6.19 -4.89
CA LEU A 20 -22.43 6.81 -3.82
C LEU A 20 -21.44 5.85 -3.15
N SER A 21 -21.50 4.55 -3.45
CA SER A 21 -20.60 3.57 -2.86
C SER A 21 -19.15 3.85 -3.25
N PRO A 22 -18.19 3.74 -2.33
CA PRO A 22 -16.76 3.82 -2.65
C PRO A 22 -16.33 2.80 -3.72
N GLN A 23 -17.10 1.71 -3.91
CA GLN A 23 -16.90 0.71 -4.96
C GLN A 23 -17.21 1.24 -6.37
N SER A 24 -18.09 2.24 -6.53
CA SER A 24 -18.35 2.91 -7.81
C SER A 24 -17.22 3.85 -8.23
N ARG A 25 -16.36 4.26 -7.27
CA ARG A 25 -15.13 5.01 -7.55
C ARG A 25 -14.09 4.08 -8.16
N ARG A 26 -14.30 3.77 -9.45
CA ARG A 26 -13.40 3.05 -10.36
C ARG A 26 -12.93 1.71 -9.80
N SER A 27 -13.58 0.62 -10.24
CA SER A 27 -12.85 -0.62 -10.50
C SER A 27 -11.61 -0.24 -11.30
N THR A 28 -10.47 -0.13 -10.63
CA THR A 28 -9.24 0.32 -11.25
C THR A 28 -8.82 -0.85 -12.10
N MET A 29 -9.09 -0.78 -13.41
CA MET A 29 -8.89 -1.88 -14.33
C MET A 29 -7.53 -2.54 -14.06
N ARG A 30 -7.56 -3.84 -13.77
CA ARG A 30 -6.34 -4.57 -13.43
C ARG A 30 -5.49 -4.66 -14.69
N MET A 31 -4.39 -3.92 -14.70
CA MET A 31 -3.50 -3.86 -15.85
C MET A 31 -2.74 -5.18 -16.00
N PRO A 32 -2.55 -5.67 -17.25
CA PRO A 32 -1.66 -6.78 -17.54
C PRO A 32 -0.24 -6.54 -16.99
N HIS A 33 0.43 -7.63 -16.62
CA HIS A 33 1.80 -7.56 -16.12
C HIS A 33 2.73 -6.94 -17.17
N GLY A 34 3.70 -6.12 -16.74
CA GLY A 34 4.66 -5.47 -17.64
C GLY A 34 4.15 -4.25 -18.42
N MET A 35 2.83 -4.08 -18.63
CA MET A 35 2.28 -3.02 -19.48
C MET A 35 2.68 -1.60 -19.04
N GLN A 36 2.56 -1.27 -17.75
CA GLN A 36 2.97 0.07 -17.29
C GLN A 36 4.47 0.31 -17.44
N ARG A 37 5.29 -0.75 -17.36
CA ARG A 37 6.74 -0.65 -17.59
C ARG A 37 7.01 -0.39 -19.08
N ALA A 38 6.35 -1.13 -19.97
CA ALA A 38 6.43 -0.94 -21.41
C ALA A 38 6.04 0.50 -21.81
N VAL A 39 4.91 0.99 -21.31
CA VAL A 39 4.46 2.38 -21.52
C VAL A 39 5.52 3.39 -21.05
N ARG A 40 6.10 3.21 -19.86
CA ARG A 40 7.17 4.09 -19.35
C ARG A 40 8.41 4.07 -20.24
N GLN A 41 8.79 2.91 -20.76
CA GLN A 41 9.95 2.78 -21.66
C GLN A 41 9.70 3.51 -22.98
N VAL A 42 8.51 3.38 -23.55
CA VAL A 42 8.14 4.10 -24.78
C VAL A 42 8.12 5.60 -24.55
N ILE A 43 7.47 6.07 -23.48
CA ILE A 43 7.48 7.50 -23.15
C ILE A 43 8.90 8.01 -22.99
N ARG A 44 9.77 7.28 -22.27
CA ARG A 44 11.15 7.69 -22.06
C ARG A 44 11.93 7.74 -23.38
N LYS A 45 11.77 6.73 -24.24
CA LYS A 45 12.35 6.72 -25.60
C LYS A 45 11.90 7.93 -26.42
N LEU A 46 10.60 8.24 -26.41
CA LEU A 46 10.06 9.38 -27.14
C LEU A 46 10.57 10.72 -26.57
N GLN A 47 10.85 10.81 -25.27
CA GLN A 47 11.45 12.01 -24.67
C GLN A 47 12.94 12.17 -25.01
N GLU A 48 13.64 11.06 -25.24
CA GLU A 48 15.07 11.00 -25.59
C GLU A 48 15.30 11.07 -27.12
N ASP A 49 14.25 11.19 -27.92
CA ASP A 49 14.32 11.32 -29.38
C ASP A 49 15.00 12.65 -29.78
N GLU A 50 16.09 12.57 -30.54
CA GLU A 50 16.89 13.73 -30.93
C GLU A 50 16.22 14.59 -32.02
N GLU A 51 15.38 14.00 -32.87
CA GLU A 51 14.74 14.70 -33.99
C GLU A 51 13.42 15.33 -33.55
N THR A 52 12.60 14.58 -32.81
CA THR A 52 11.27 15.04 -32.38
C THR A 52 10.96 14.62 -30.94
N PRO A 53 11.63 15.23 -29.94
CA PRO A 53 11.43 14.87 -28.55
C PRO A 53 9.98 15.12 -28.12
N LEU A 54 9.39 14.12 -27.48
CA LEU A 54 8.09 14.24 -26.84
C LEU A 54 8.17 15.21 -25.66
N VAL A 55 7.77 16.45 -25.89
CA VAL A 55 7.68 17.47 -24.85
C VAL A 55 6.39 17.28 -24.06
N LEU A 56 6.52 16.63 -22.91
CA LEU A 56 5.43 16.39 -21.98
C LEU A 56 5.04 17.67 -21.23
N SER A 57 4.04 18.40 -21.74
CA SER A 57 3.41 19.51 -21.03
C SER A 57 2.24 19.02 -20.17
N PHE A 58 2.33 19.23 -18.85
CA PHE A 58 1.30 18.80 -17.90
C PHE A 58 -0.05 19.50 -18.04
N ASP A 59 -0.07 20.64 -18.73
CA ASP A 59 -1.27 21.45 -18.96
C ASP A 59 -1.85 21.23 -20.37
N ARG A 60 -1.09 20.62 -21.29
CA ARG A 60 -1.51 20.42 -22.70
C ARG A 60 -1.64 18.96 -23.13
N PHE A 61 -1.35 18.00 -22.25
CA PHE A 61 -1.46 16.59 -22.60
C PHE A 61 -2.87 16.21 -23.01
N GLY A 62 -3.00 15.96 -24.31
CA GLY A 62 -4.27 15.79 -24.98
C GLY A 62 -4.46 14.38 -25.50
N ASN A 63 -5.62 14.16 -26.11
CA ASN A 63 -5.96 12.87 -26.72
C ASN A 63 -5.00 12.49 -27.86
N ASN A 64 -4.35 13.46 -28.52
CA ASN A 64 -3.37 13.18 -29.57
C ASN A 64 -2.08 12.57 -29.03
N ASP A 65 -1.57 13.06 -27.90
CA ASP A 65 -0.40 12.49 -27.23
C ASP A 65 -0.68 11.06 -26.76
N VAL A 66 -1.87 10.83 -26.20
CA VAL A 66 -2.32 9.51 -25.81
C VAL A 66 -2.34 8.57 -27.02
N LYS A 67 -2.98 8.96 -28.12
CA LYS A 67 -3.06 8.14 -29.35
C LYS A 67 -1.68 7.81 -29.92
N MET A 68 -0.78 8.79 -29.95
CA MET A 68 0.59 8.60 -30.41
C MET A 68 1.33 7.58 -29.54
N ILE A 69 1.34 7.76 -28.20
CA ILE A 69 2.02 6.83 -27.28
C ILE A 69 1.39 5.44 -27.35
N VAL A 70 0.06 5.32 -27.45
CA VAL A 70 -0.61 4.02 -27.60
C VAL A 70 -0.14 3.30 -28.86
N ARG A 71 -0.09 4.01 -29.99
CA ARG A 71 0.42 3.45 -31.25
C ARG A 71 1.84 2.94 -31.10
N GLU A 72 2.74 3.73 -30.52
CA GLU A 72 4.14 3.35 -30.30
C GLU A 72 4.27 2.14 -29.36
N VAL A 73 3.46 2.07 -28.29
CA VAL A 73 3.44 0.90 -27.40
C VAL A 73 2.95 -0.34 -28.12
N GLN A 74 1.89 -0.25 -28.92
CA GLN A 74 1.38 -1.39 -29.69
C GLN A 74 2.36 -1.86 -30.77
N MET A 75 3.09 -0.93 -31.39
CA MET A 75 4.15 -1.26 -32.35
C MET A 75 5.34 -1.96 -31.68
N ALA A 76 5.83 -1.43 -30.56
CA ALA A 76 6.99 -1.97 -29.85
C ALA A 76 6.70 -3.28 -29.10
N TYR A 77 5.46 -3.52 -28.68
CA TYR A 77 5.04 -4.68 -27.89
C TYR A 77 3.95 -5.51 -28.59
N ARG A 78 4.02 -5.58 -29.92
CA ARG A 78 3.02 -6.28 -30.77
C ARG A 78 2.74 -7.72 -30.34
N ASP A 79 3.78 -8.43 -29.86
CA ASP A 79 3.70 -9.86 -29.50
C ASP A 79 2.83 -10.10 -28.25
N TYR A 80 2.56 -9.07 -27.45
CA TYR A 80 1.75 -9.18 -26.23
C TYR A 80 0.23 -9.08 -26.48
N ASN A 81 -0.17 -8.71 -27.70
CA ASN A 81 -1.56 -8.59 -28.15
C ASN A 81 -2.49 -7.84 -27.15
N TRP A 82 -1.99 -6.75 -26.57
CA TRP A 82 -2.74 -5.96 -25.61
C TRP A 82 -3.85 -5.15 -26.29
N ALA A 83 -5.07 -5.24 -25.74
CA ALA A 83 -6.21 -4.48 -26.23
C ALA A 83 -5.95 -2.96 -26.18
N HIS A 84 -6.31 -2.24 -27.25
CA HIS A 84 -6.07 -0.80 -27.42
C HIS A 84 -6.54 0.02 -26.22
N GLY A 85 -7.80 -0.17 -25.78
CA GLY A 85 -8.34 0.56 -24.62
C GLY A 85 -7.60 0.27 -23.31
N THR A 86 -6.95 -0.89 -23.19
CA THR A 86 -6.13 -1.22 -22.00
C THR A 86 -4.80 -0.47 -22.03
N VAL A 87 -4.16 -0.38 -23.21
CA VAL A 87 -2.94 0.39 -23.40
C VAL A 87 -3.21 1.88 -23.18
N GLU A 88 -4.31 2.40 -23.74
CA GLU A 88 -4.72 3.79 -23.58
C GLU A 88 -4.87 4.18 -22.10
N GLU A 89 -5.52 3.33 -21.32
CA GLU A 89 -5.75 3.60 -19.91
C GLU A 89 -4.48 3.41 -19.06
N ALA A 90 -3.56 2.55 -19.50
CA ALA A 90 -2.21 2.48 -18.94
C ALA A 90 -1.40 3.75 -19.23
N VAL A 91 -1.48 4.30 -20.45
CA VAL A 91 -0.85 5.58 -20.83
C VAL A 91 -1.37 6.72 -19.94
N LYS A 92 -2.70 6.90 -19.84
CA LYS A 92 -3.29 7.93 -18.96
C LYS A 92 -2.89 7.76 -17.50
N ARG A 93 -2.76 6.52 -17.01
CA ARG A 93 -2.31 6.24 -15.64
C ARG A 93 -0.83 6.59 -15.44
N VAL A 94 0.05 6.20 -16.36
CA VAL A 94 1.48 6.56 -16.30
C VAL A 94 1.65 8.07 -16.37
N TRP A 95 0.90 8.73 -17.24
CA TRP A 95 0.86 10.19 -17.34
C TRP A 95 0.54 10.88 -16.02
N ARG A 96 -0.60 10.52 -15.39
CA ARG A 96 -0.97 11.05 -14.06
C ARG A 96 0.14 10.85 -13.03
N ASN A 97 0.77 9.68 -13.02
CA ASN A 97 1.86 9.39 -12.10
C ASN A 97 3.09 10.30 -12.33
N LEU A 98 3.47 10.53 -13.60
CA LEU A 98 4.59 11.43 -13.95
C LEU A 98 4.28 12.88 -13.55
N ARG A 99 3.03 13.33 -13.76
CA ARG A 99 2.57 14.65 -13.33
C ARG A 99 2.65 14.82 -11.82
N ASP A 100 2.12 13.86 -11.09
CA ASP A 100 2.12 13.89 -9.62
C ASP A 100 3.55 13.82 -9.08
N GLU A 101 4.45 13.11 -9.77
CA GLU A 101 5.87 13.04 -9.42
C GLU A 101 6.57 14.39 -9.61
N LYS A 102 6.39 15.04 -10.75
CA LYS A 102 6.95 16.38 -10.98
C LYS A 102 6.38 17.41 -10.01
N LYS A 103 5.07 17.42 -9.77
CA LYS A 103 4.46 18.30 -8.77
C LYS A 103 5.02 18.05 -7.36
N ARG A 104 5.31 16.80 -7.00
CA ARG A 104 5.93 16.48 -5.70
C ARG A 104 7.37 16.97 -5.62
N GLU A 105 8.10 16.93 -6.73
CA GLU A 105 9.45 17.45 -6.86
C GLU A 105 9.49 18.98 -6.74
N GLU A 106 8.66 19.68 -7.51
CA GLU A 106 8.51 21.15 -7.47
C GLU A 106 8.11 21.65 -6.06
N ASN A 107 7.25 20.91 -5.36
CA ASN A 107 6.84 21.26 -3.99
C ASN A 107 7.83 20.80 -2.91
N GLY A 108 8.98 20.21 -3.25
CA GLY A 108 9.96 19.70 -2.28
C GLY A 108 9.50 18.50 -1.45
N LYS A 109 8.36 17.87 -1.78
CA LYS A 109 7.73 16.77 -1.01
C LYS A 109 8.17 15.36 -1.45
N LYS A 110 9.11 15.26 -2.39
CA LYS A 110 9.56 13.98 -2.98
C LYS A 110 10.16 13.04 -1.93
N GLU A 111 11.08 13.54 -1.10
CA GLU A 111 11.72 12.74 -0.05
C GLU A 111 10.76 12.40 1.09
N GLU A 112 9.89 13.32 1.52
CA GLU A 112 8.85 13.04 2.50
C GLU A 112 7.92 11.91 2.03
N HIS A 113 7.48 11.96 0.77
CA HIS A 113 6.66 10.90 0.19
C HIS A 113 7.40 9.56 0.13
N ARG A 114 8.67 9.58 -0.27
CA ARG A 114 9.52 8.38 -0.30
C ARG A 114 9.65 7.76 1.09
N LYS A 115 9.88 8.57 2.13
CA LYS A 115 9.93 8.12 3.53
C LYS A 115 8.59 7.50 3.97
N LYS A 116 7.45 8.17 3.72
CA LYS A 116 6.11 7.66 4.02
C LYS A 116 5.82 6.33 3.31
N ASN A 117 6.16 6.20 2.02
CA ASN A 117 5.97 4.97 1.27
C ASN A 117 6.83 3.82 1.80
N LYS A 118 8.11 4.09 2.13
CA LYS A 118 8.99 3.09 2.74
C LYS A 118 8.41 2.61 4.08
N MET A 119 7.96 3.51 4.94
CA MET A 119 7.33 3.17 6.22
C MET A 119 6.05 2.34 6.02
N ALA A 120 5.14 2.79 5.17
CA ALA A 120 3.90 2.06 4.88
C ALA A 120 4.16 0.65 4.31
N LYS A 121 5.17 0.50 3.44
CA LYS A 121 5.61 -0.81 2.94
C LYS A 121 6.11 -1.69 4.08
N ARG A 122 6.96 -1.17 4.97
CA ARG A 122 7.48 -1.92 6.14
C ARG A 122 6.34 -2.41 7.03
N THR A 123 5.40 -1.53 7.37
CA THR A 123 4.22 -1.87 8.17
C THR A 123 3.41 -3.00 7.52
N ARG A 124 3.13 -2.89 6.22
CA ARG A 124 2.38 -3.92 5.48
C ARG A 124 3.11 -5.26 5.43
N ASP A 125 4.42 -5.24 5.12
CA ASP A 125 5.22 -6.46 5.05
C ASP A 125 5.30 -7.15 6.42
N LYS A 126 5.44 -6.37 7.50
CA LYS A 126 5.48 -6.87 8.89
C LYS A 126 4.16 -7.49 9.32
N LEU A 127 3.04 -6.83 9.03
CA LEU A 127 1.71 -7.39 9.27
C LEU A 127 1.51 -8.69 8.49
N ARG A 128 1.82 -8.69 7.20
CA ARG A 128 1.70 -9.89 6.37
C ARG A 128 2.56 -11.04 6.91
N SER A 129 3.78 -10.78 7.39
CA SER A 129 4.58 -11.84 8.01
C SER A 129 3.96 -12.38 9.30
N ARG A 130 3.42 -11.50 10.15
CA ARG A 130 2.75 -11.89 11.40
C ARG A 130 1.47 -12.67 11.14
N GLU A 131 0.64 -12.22 10.20
CA GLU A 131 -0.57 -12.95 9.78
C GLU A 131 -0.19 -14.33 9.22
N ASN A 132 0.78 -14.41 8.31
CA ASN A 132 1.23 -15.70 7.78
C ASN A 132 1.76 -16.62 8.88
N GLN A 133 2.51 -16.10 9.85
CA GLN A 133 3.00 -16.89 10.97
C GLN A 133 1.86 -17.34 11.87
N LEU A 134 0.93 -16.45 12.20
CA LEU A 134 -0.23 -16.75 13.05
C LEU A 134 -1.09 -17.86 12.46
N GLU A 135 -1.31 -17.86 11.14
CA GLU A 135 -2.06 -18.93 10.48
C GLU A 135 -1.33 -20.28 10.57
N ARG A 136 0.01 -20.28 10.48
CA ARG A 136 0.87 -21.48 10.52
C ARG A 136 1.14 -22.01 11.92
N ASP A 137 1.04 -21.16 12.94
CA ASP A 137 1.41 -21.51 14.31
C ASP A 137 0.30 -22.34 14.97
N ASP A 138 0.59 -23.58 15.34
CA ASP A 138 -0.35 -24.50 15.96
C ASP A 138 -0.57 -24.23 17.46
N HIS A 139 0.25 -23.36 18.07
CA HIS A 139 0.09 -22.95 19.46
C HIS A 139 -1.25 -22.23 19.72
N PHE A 140 -1.74 -21.50 18.72
CA PHE A 140 -2.98 -20.72 18.84
C PHE A 140 -4.19 -21.51 18.36
N SER A 141 -5.25 -21.52 19.17
CA SER A 141 -6.55 -22.04 18.74
C SER A 141 -7.13 -21.21 17.59
N LYS A 142 -8.09 -21.77 16.84
CA LYS A 142 -8.78 -21.02 15.76
C LYS A 142 -9.47 -19.76 16.29
N GLU A 143 -10.01 -19.81 17.50
CA GLU A 143 -10.67 -18.66 18.13
C GLU A 143 -9.66 -17.58 18.53
N ASP A 144 -8.50 -18.00 19.06
CA ASP A 144 -7.44 -17.06 19.42
C ASP A 144 -6.82 -16.41 18.20
N LYS A 145 -6.57 -17.18 17.13
CA LYS A 145 -6.13 -16.62 15.83
C LYS A 145 -7.10 -15.54 15.35
N LYS A 146 -8.42 -15.76 15.45
CA LYS A 146 -9.44 -14.78 15.09
C LYS A 146 -9.42 -13.54 15.99
N LYS A 147 -9.21 -13.70 17.30
CA LYS A 147 -9.08 -12.58 18.25
C LYS A 147 -7.82 -11.76 18.00
N ILE A 148 -6.67 -12.41 17.83
CA ILE A 148 -5.37 -11.79 17.58
C ILE A 148 -5.39 -11.01 16.27
N LYS A 149 -5.99 -11.56 15.21
CA LYS A 149 -6.08 -10.91 13.90
C LYS A 149 -6.77 -9.54 13.96
N LYS A 150 -7.72 -9.33 14.86
CA LYS A 150 -8.36 -8.02 15.08
C LYS A 150 -7.40 -6.95 15.61
N ALA A 151 -6.31 -7.35 16.26
CA ALA A 151 -5.27 -6.46 16.76
C ALA A 151 -4.04 -6.35 15.82
N LEU A 152 -3.97 -7.18 14.77
CA LEU A 152 -2.92 -7.11 13.74
C LEU A 152 -3.31 -6.13 12.62
N VAL A 153 -3.35 -4.85 12.96
CA VAL A 153 -3.71 -3.76 12.03
C VAL A 153 -2.58 -2.75 11.84
N PRO A 154 -2.57 -1.96 10.74
CA PRO A 154 -1.54 -0.95 10.49
C PRO A 154 -1.38 0.04 11.64
N GLU A 155 -2.49 0.49 12.22
CA GLU A 155 -2.54 1.48 13.28
C GLU A 155 -2.02 0.95 14.61
N ALA A 156 -1.99 -0.38 14.77
CA ALA A 156 -1.43 -1.07 15.93
C ALA A 156 -0.04 -1.66 15.66
N THR A 157 0.57 -1.34 14.52
CA THR A 157 1.92 -1.83 14.18
C THR A 157 2.94 -0.73 14.40
N SER A 158 3.86 -0.97 15.35
CA SER A 158 4.89 0.00 15.72
C SER A 158 5.67 0.47 14.49
N PRO A 159 5.83 1.80 14.31
CA PRO A 159 6.60 2.33 13.20
C PRO A 159 8.08 1.94 13.34
N GLU A 160 8.70 1.61 12.20
CA GLU A 160 10.13 1.32 12.10
C GLU A 160 10.86 2.46 11.40
N VAL A 161 11.72 3.14 12.15
CA VAL A 161 12.60 4.19 11.64
C VAL A 161 13.94 3.57 11.30
N THR A 162 14.56 3.99 10.19
CA THR A 162 15.93 3.56 9.89
C THR A 162 16.85 4.27 10.88
N ASP A 163 17.88 3.58 11.34
CA ASP A 163 18.95 4.25 12.06
C ASP A 163 19.68 5.19 11.10
N ASP A 164 19.88 6.45 11.47
CA ASP A 164 20.54 7.44 10.60
C ASP A 164 22.03 7.09 10.39
N GLU A 165 22.61 6.25 11.26
CA GLU A 165 24.01 5.80 11.18
C GLU A 165 24.20 4.47 10.45
N ASP A 166 23.16 3.63 10.33
CA ASP A 166 23.24 2.30 9.68
C ASP A 166 21.92 1.94 8.97
N ASP A 167 21.92 2.07 7.64
CA ASP A 167 20.78 1.72 6.77
C ASP A 167 20.33 0.26 6.88
N THR A 168 21.17 -0.63 7.44
CA THR A 168 20.87 -2.04 7.67
C THR A 168 20.20 -2.31 9.02
N ARG A 169 20.15 -1.31 9.90
CA ARG A 169 19.50 -1.35 11.20
C ARG A 169 18.25 -0.48 11.22
N ARG A 170 17.27 -0.94 11.99
CA ARG A 170 16.01 -0.24 12.20
C ARG A 170 15.64 -0.28 13.65
N VAL A 171 15.00 0.80 14.08
CA VAL A 171 14.48 0.92 15.43
C VAL A 171 12.96 0.96 15.36
N SER A 172 12.31 -0.01 16.01
CA SER A 172 10.87 -0.06 16.19
C SER A 172 10.49 0.81 17.39
N ILE A 173 9.65 1.83 17.19
CA ILE A 173 9.19 2.71 18.27
C ILE A 173 7.90 2.13 18.87
N PRO A 174 7.92 1.57 20.09
CA PRO A 174 6.76 0.91 20.68
C PRO A 174 5.63 1.90 20.99
N PHE A 175 4.40 1.41 21.09
CA PHE A 175 3.27 2.23 21.55
C PHE A 175 3.20 2.22 23.08
N ILE A 176 2.94 3.39 23.67
CA ILE A 176 2.79 3.52 25.13
C ILE A 176 1.57 2.75 25.66
N TRP A 177 0.52 2.64 24.86
CA TRP A 177 -0.73 1.98 25.21
C TRP A 177 -0.73 0.48 24.94
N GLU A 178 0.27 -0.08 24.26
CA GLU A 178 0.25 -1.49 23.88
C GLU A 178 0.42 -2.38 25.11
N SER A 179 -0.52 -3.32 25.30
CA SER A 179 -0.45 -4.29 26.40
C SER A 179 0.77 -5.22 26.26
N SER A 180 1.29 -5.71 27.40
CA SER A 180 2.35 -6.71 27.42
C SER A 180 1.94 -7.96 26.64
N THR A 181 0.71 -8.43 26.81
CA THR A 181 0.15 -9.57 26.08
C THR A 181 0.24 -9.39 24.56
N LEU A 182 -0.19 -8.25 24.02
CA LEU A 182 -0.11 -8.00 22.58
C LEU A 182 1.33 -7.92 22.11
N ARG A 183 2.21 -7.29 22.91
CA ARG A 183 3.63 -7.16 22.60
C ARG A 183 4.32 -8.52 22.54
N ASP A 184 4.04 -9.40 23.49
CA ASP A 184 4.60 -10.74 23.56
C ASP A 184 4.13 -11.58 22.37
N ILE A 185 2.83 -11.59 22.06
CA ILE A 185 2.29 -12.27 20.88
C ILE A 185 2.98 -11.77 19.60
N LYS A 186 3.12 -10.46 19.44
CA LYS A 186 3.80 -9.87 18.26
C LYS A 186 5.27 -10.31 18.17
N ARG A 187 5.98 -10.37 19.30
CA ARG A 187 7.37 -10.81 19.39
C ARG A 187 7.50 -12.28 18.99
N ASP A 188 6.62 -13.12 19.48
CA ASP A 188 6.65 -14.56 19.21
C ASP A 188 6.34 -14.86 17.74
N LEU A 189 5.37 -14.14 17.14
CA LEU A 189 5.11 -14.21 15.70
C LEU A 189 6.29 -13.71 14.85
N ASP A 190 6.95 -12.63 15.27
CA ASP A 190 8.12 -12.10 14.56
C ASP A 190 9.31 -13.09 14.62
N ASN A 191 9.50 -13.74 15.77
CA ASN A 191 10.54 -14.76 15.97
C ASN A 191 10.23 -16.04 15.18
N GLY A 192 9.02 -16.59 15.31
CA GLY A 192 8.60 -17.78 14.58
C GLY A 192 8.69 -17.60 13.06
N TYR A 193 8.32 -16.42 12.55
CA TYR A 193 8.50 -16.11 11.14
C TYR A 193 9.99 -16.06 10.76
N ARG A 194 10.84 -15.42 11.57
CA ARG A 194 12.29 -15.35 11.31
C ARG A 194 12.93 -16.73 11.31
N ASP A 195 12.49 -17.62 12.19
CA ASP A 195 13.04 -18.96 12.32
C ASP A 195 12.63 -19.87 11.16
N ALA A 196 11.42 -19.69 10.64
CA ALA A 196 10.95 -20.37 9.42
C ALA A 196 11.65 -19.92 8.13
N LEU A 197 12.43 -18.82 8.14
CA LEU A 197 13.20 -18.38 6.98
C LEU A 197 14.50 -19.16 6.83
N SER A 198 14.89 -19.38 5.57
CA SER A 198 16.23 -19.89 5.23
C SER A 198 17.34 -19.00 5.79
N THR A 199 18.51 -19.57 6.05
CA THR A 199 19.68 -18.84 6.56
C THR A 199 20.07 -17.66 5.67
N GLN A 200 20.03 -17.84 4.35
CA GLN A 200 20.34 -16.77 3.40
C GLN A 200 19.31 -15.64 3.48
N SER A 201 18.02 -15.96 3.49
CA SER A 201 16.95 -14.97 3.63
C SER A 201 17.02 -14.23 4.96
N ARG A 202 17.40 -14.91 6.04
CA ARG A 202 17.58 -14.31 7.37
C ARG A 202 18.70 -13.26 7.37
N ARG A 203 19.83 -13.54 6.71
CA ARG A 203 20.99 -12.62 6.59
C ARG A 203 20.67 -11.37 5.78
N GLN A 204 19.80 -11.47 4.79
CA GLN A 204 19.42 -10.33 3.93
C GLN A 204 18.40 -9.38 4.57
N ARG A 205 17.80 -9.74 5.72
CA ARG A 205 16.84 -8.87 6.41
C ARG A 205 17.54 -7.92 7.36
N ALA A 206 17.08 -6.67 7.37
CA ALA A 206 17.50 -5.68 8.35
C ALA A 206 17.28 -6.17 9.78
N ARG A 207 18.21 -5.85 10.66
CA ARG A 207 18.04 -6.09 12.10
C ARG A 207 17.13 -5.01 12.65
N VAL A 208 16.09 -5.41 13.38
CA VAL A 208 15.14 -4.49 14.01
C VAL A 208 15.25 -4.65 15.53
N SER A 209 15.64 -3.59 16.22
CA SER A 209 15.63 -3.50 17.69
C SER A 209 14.45 -2.65 18.15
N ALA A 210 13.97 -2.87 19.38
CA ALA A 210 13.01 -1.96 20.00
C ALA A 210 13.74 -0.70 20.48
N SER A 211 13.10 0.47 20.33
CA SER A 211 13.61 1.70 20.92
C SER A 211 13.57 1.60 22.44
N VAL A 212 14.66 2.01 23.09
CA VAL A 212 14.77 2.11 24.55
C VAL A 212 14.40 3.51 25.03
N THR A 213 14.62 4.52 24.18
CA THR A 213 14.50 5.95 24.55
C THR A 213 13.21 6.60 24.05
N SER A 214 12.56 6.03 23.04
CA SER A 214 11.42 6.64 22.37
C SER A 214 10.19 5.74 22.41
N VAL A 215 9.03 6.34 22.64
CA VAL A 215 7.72 5.68 22.55
C VAL A 215 6.76 6.53 21.73
N THR A 216 5.83 5.87 21.05
CA THR A 216 4.79 6.55 20.27
C THR A 216 3.66 6.98 21.19
N ARG A 217 3.26 8.26 21.08
CA ARG A 217 2.14 8.88 21.84
C ARG A 217 0.80 8.85 21.11
N THR A 218 0.78 8.30 19.89
CA THR A 218 -0.47 8.10 19.12
C THR A 218 -1.45 7.27 19.96
N PRO A 219 -2.70 7.70 20.14
CA PRO A 219 -3.68 6.97 20.94
C PRO A 219 -4.06 5.64 20.28
N PRO A 220 -4.58 4.67 21.07
CA PRO A 220 -5.06 3.41 20.53
C PRO A 220 -6.28 3.66 19.62
N PRO A 221 -6.37 2.96 18.47
CA PRO A 221 -7.58 2.95 17.67
C PRO A 221 -8.80 2.45 18.47
N THR A 222 -9.94 3.10 18.28
CA THR A 222 -11.18 2.82 19.04
C THR A 222 -11.74 1.42 18.83
N PHE A 223 -11.40 0.78 17.71
CA PHE A 223 -11.86 -0.56 17.36
C PHE A 223 -10.94 -1.67 17.91
N LEU A 224 -9.83 -1.33 18.57
CA LEU A 224 -8.94 -2.34 19.13
C LEU A 224 -9.61 -3.08 20.30
N PRO A 225 -9.39 -4.40 20.42
CA PRO A 225 -9.82 -5.15 21.60
C PRO A 225 -9.20 -4.58 22.89
N SER A 226 -9.96 -4.57 23.99
CA SER A 226 -9.50 -4.05 25.27
C SER A 226 -8.23 -4.75 25.78
N TRP A 227 -8.11 -6.06 25.58
CA TRP A 227 -6.91 -6.83 25.98
C TRP A 227 -5.63 -6.38 25.28
N ALA A 228 -5.75 -5.71 24.12
CA ALA A 228 -4.62 -5.21 23.33
C ALA A 228 -4.07 -3.88 23.88
N ILE A 229 -4.82 -3.23 24.79
CA ILE A 229 -4.48 -1.95 25.41
C ILE A 229 -4.05 -2.21 26.85
N SER A 230 -2.96 -1.57 27.29
CA SER A 230 -2.46 -1.64 28.65
C SER A 230 -3.50 -1.09 29.62
N SER A 231 -3.73 -1.80 30.73
CA SER A 231 -4.62 -1.33 31.80
C SER A 231 -4.17 0.02 32.37
N THR A 232 -2.86 0.26 32.41
CA THR A 232 -2.25 1.49 32.90
C THR A 232 -2.38 2.69 31.97
N TYR A 233 -2.84 2.51 30.73
CA TYR A 233 -2.96 3.61 29.76
C TYR A 233 -4.21 4.48 29.98
N ASN A 234 -5.29 3.87 30.47
CA ASN A 234 -6.55 4.56 30.78
C ASN A 234 -6.65 4.99 32.26
N SER A 235 -5.56 4.84 33.01
CA SER A 235 -5.46 5.24 34.43
C SER A 235 -4.99 6.68 34.58
#